data_AF-X0YAG8-F1
#
_entry.id   AF-X0YAG8-F1
#
_cell.length_a   1.000
_cell.length_b   1.000
_cell.length_c   1.000
_cell.angle_alpha   90.00
_cell.angle_beta   90.00
_cell.angle_gamma   90.00
#
_symmetry.space_group_name_H-M   'P 1'
#
loop_
_entity.id
_entity.type
_entity.pdbx_description
1 polymer ?
#
loop_
_entity_poly.entity_id
_entity_poly.type
_entity_poly.pdbx_seq_one_letter_code
_entity_poly.pdbx_strand_id
1 'polypeptide(L)'
;SLVSDVIMPPIGMILGKVDFANLFIILKEGKIAGPYASLASAQEAGAVTVNYGVFANTIVNFIIVAFALFLIIRVVNKIKAQEEILPSEPTTKDCPYCLSHIPIKATRCSHCTSELVVE
;
A
#
# COMPACT_ATOMS: atom_id res chain seq x y z
N SER A 1 11.98 -0.98 -10.01
CA SER A 1 11.36 -1.17 -8.69
C SER A 1 9.86 -1.32 -8.91
N LEU A 2 9.15 -2.22 -8.21
CA LEU A 2 7.72 -2.47 -8.46
C LEU A 2 6.87 -1.20 -8.42
N VAL A 3 7.27 -0.25 -7.58
CA VAL A 3 6.66 1.09 -7.51
C VAL A 3 6.99 1.97 -8.72
N SER A 4 8.24 1.97 -9.17
CA SER A 4 8.65 2.74 -10.34
C SER A 4 8.09 2.20 -11.65
N ASP A 5 7.93 0.88 -11.74
CA ASP A 5 7.67 0.22 -13.02
C ASP A 5 6.18 -0.12 -13.19
N VAL A 6 5.43 -0.30 -12.09
CA VAL A 6 4.00 -0.66 -12.12
C VAL A 6 3.10 0.49 -11.64
N ILE A 7 3.54 1.28 -10.66
CA ILE A 7 2.70 2.32 -10.04
C ILE A 7 2.86 3.69 -10.71
N MET A 8 4.08 4.05 -11.12
CA MET A 8 4.30 5.35 -11.79
C MET A 8 3.59 5.51 -13.15
N PRO A 9 3.50 4.50 -14.05
CA PRO A 9 2.89 4.72 -15.36
C PRO A 9 1.38 5.08 -15.29
N PRO A 10 0.53 4.40 -14.50
CA PRO A 10 -0.87 4.80 -14.34
C PRO A 10 -1.03 6.15 -13.60
N ILE A 11 -0.20 6.40 -12.58
CA ILE A 11 -0.29 7.64 -11.80
C ILE A 11 0.18 8.85 -12.61
N GLY A 12 1.25 8.70 -13.39
CA GLY A 12 1.75 9.73 -14.30
C GLY A 12 0.79 10.03 -15.46
N MET A 13 -0.07 9.09 -15.83
CA MET A 13 -1.14 9.32 -16.80
C MET A 13 -2.31 10.12 -16.21
N ILE A 14 -2.67 9.87 -14.94
CA ILE A 14 -3.78 10.55 -14.25
C ILE A 14 -3.40 11.96 -13.78
N LEU A 15 -2.20 12.14 -13.22
CA LEU A 15 -1.75 13.43 -12.69
C LEU A 15 -1.25 14.39 -13.78
N GLY A 16 -1.22 13.96 -15.04
CA GLY A 16 -0.53 14.67 -16.12
C GLY A 16 0.99 14.58 -15.96
N LYS A 17 1.75 14.92 -17.00
CA LYS A 17 3.21 14.95 -16.99
C LYS A 17 3.74 16.03 -16.03
N VAL A 18 3.62 15.80 -14.72
CA VAL A 18 4.18 16.66 -13.69
C VAL A 18 5.69 16.43 -13.61
N ASP A 19 6.40 16.87 -14.65
CA ASP A 19 7.85 16.76 -14.71
C ASP A 19 8.49 18.06 -14.21
N PHE A 20 8.78 18.09 -12.92
CA PHE A 20 9.54 19.18 -12.31
C PHE A 20 11.05 19.05 -12.56
N ALA A 21 11.54 17.98 -13.21
CA ALA A 21 12.97 17.71 -13.32
C ALA A 21 13.76 18.74 -14.12
N ASN A 22 13.10 19.61 -14.90
CA ASN A 22 13.74 20.69 -15.66
C ASN A 22 13.66 22.06 -14.98
N LEU A 23 13.20 22.13 -13.74
CA LEU A 23 13.21 23.35 -12.94
C LEU A 23 14.52 23.44 -12.13
N PHE A 24 15.41 24.33 -12.58
CA PHE A 24 16.70 24.57 -11.94
C PHE A 24 17.09 26.04 -12.00
N ILE A 25 17.84 26.49 -11.00
CA ILE A 25 18.47 27.82 -10.97
C ILE A 25 19.97 27.63 -11.18
N ILE A 26 20.54 28.39 -12.12
CA ILE A 26 21.98 28.39 -12.39
C ILE A 26 22.63 29.39 -11.43
N LEU A 27 23.56 28.93 -10.59
CA LEU A 27 24.31 29.79 -9.66
C LEU A 27 25.67 30.18 -10.21
N LYS A 28 26.25 29.32 -11.04
CA LYS A 28 27.53 29.59 -11.71
C LYS A 28 27.52 28.97 -13.09
N GLU A 29 27.81 29.77 -14.09
CA GLU A 29 27.99 29.29 -15.46
C GLU A 29 29.17 28.32 -15.53
N GLY A 30 28.99 27.27 -16.32
CA GLY A 30 30.00 26.25 -16.56
C GLY A 30 31.04 26.70 -17.59
N LYS A 31 31.78 25.73 -18.15
CA LYS A 31 32.77 25.99 -19.22
C LYS A 31 32.15 26.54 -20.51
N ILE A 32 30.85 26.37 -20.69
CA ILE A 32 30.08 26.80 -21.87
C ILE A 32 29.06 27.82 -21.37
N ALA A 33 29.15 29.09 -21.76
CA ALA A 33 28.21 30.13 -21.35
C ALA A 33 26.80 29.86 -21.94
N GLY A 34 25.76 30.10 -21.14
CA GLY A 34 24.37 29.72 -21.42
C GLY A 34 23.65 30.58 -22.47
N PRO A 35 22.38 30.26 -22.82
CA PRO A 35 21.39 29.52 -22.00
C PRO A 35 21.35 28.00 -22.22
N TYR A 36 21.08 27.25 -21.14
CA TYR A 36 20.93 25.78 -21.17
C TYR A 36 19.45 25.38 -21.30
N ALA A 37 19.15 24.48 -22.24
CA ALA A 37 17.77 24.05 -22.53
C ALA A 37 17.23 22.99 -21.56
N SER A 38 18.10 22.29 -20.84
CA SER A 38 17.72 21.23 -19.90
C SER A 38 18.72 21.11 -18.75
N LEU A 39 18.28 20.49 -17.65
CA LEU A 39 19.14 20.26 -16.49
C LEU A 39 20.37 19.42 -16.87
N ALA A 40 20.18 18.40 -17.73
CA ALA A 40 21.27 17.59 -18.27
C ALA A 40 22.33 18.45 -18.98
N SER A 41 21.90 19.40 -19.83
CA SER A 41 22.84 20.27 -20.56
C SER A 41 23.61 21.24 -19.64
N ALA A 42 23.00 21.69 -18.54
CA ALA A 42 23.67 22.55 -17.57
C ALA A 42 24.70 21.76 -16.73
N GLN A 43 24.38 20.51 -16.37
CA GLN A 43 25.31 19.62 -15.66
C GLN A 43 26.50 19.21 -16.54
N GLU A 44 26.27 18.91 -17.81
CA GLU A 44 27.32 18.58 -18.78
C GLU A 44 28.27 19.76 -19.04
N ALA A 45 27.75 20.99 -19.06
CA ALA A 45 28.56 22.20 -19.15
C ALA A 45 29.41 22.46 -17.88
N GLY A 46 29.18 21.71 -16.80
CA GLY A 46 29.81 21.92 -15.49
C GLY A 46 29.27 23.14 -14.75
N ALA A 47 28.06 23.60 -15.11
CA ALA A 47 27.40 24.70 -14.42
C ALA A 47 26.91 24.23 -13.05
N VAL A 48 27.13 25.06 -12.02
CA VAL A 48 26.59 24.78 -10.69
C VAL A 48 25.12 25.19 -10.69
N THR A 49 24.24 24.20 -10.57
CA THR A 49 22.79 24.37 -10.61
C THR A 49 22.16 23.90 -9.30
N VAL A 50 21.16 24.65 -8.81
CA VAL A 50 20.26 24.22 -7.73
C VAL A 50 19.01 23.62 -8.38
N ASN A 51 18.85 22.32 -8.16
CA ASN A 51 17.88 21.48 -8.85
C ASN A 51 16.64 21.27 -7.96
N TYR A 52 15.99 22.37 -7.61
CA TYR A 52 14.80 22.34 -6.75
C TYR A 52 13.66 21.54 -7.38
N GLY A 53 13.60 21.50 -8.71
CA GLY A 53 12.67 20.67 -9.45
C GLY A 53 12.80 19.17 -9.18
N VAL A 54 14.03 18.67 -9.13
CA VAL A 54 14.32 17.26 -8.79
C VAL A 54 13.96 16.97 -7.33
N PHE A 55 14.24 17.91 -6.43
CA PHE A 55 13.86 17.78 -5.02
C PHE A 55 12.32 17.69 -4.84
N ALA A 56 11.57 18.58 -5.49
CA ALA A 56 10.11 18.55 -5.49
C ALA A 56 9.57 17.24 -6.08
N ASN A 57 10.15 16.78 -7.20
CA ASN A 57 9.79 15.50 -7.80
C ASN A 57 10.02 14.33 -6.83
N THR A 58 11.13 14.35 -6.09
CA THR A 58 11.44 13.30 -5.10
C THR A 58 10.42 13.29 -3.95
N ILE A 59 10.01 14.47 -3.45
CA ILE A 59 8.96 14.60 -2.43
C ILE A 59 7.62 14.07 -2.96
N VAL A 60 7.21 14.48 -4.15
CA VAL A 60 5.95 14.05 -4.76
C VAL A 60 5.95 12.53 -4.95
N ASN A 61 7.04 11.96 -5.46
CA ASN A 61 7.20 10.52 -5.58
C ASN A 61 7.09 9.82 -4.22
N PHE A 62 7.77 10.31 -3.19
CA PHE A 62 7.68 9.74 -1.84
C PHE A 62 6.25 9.73 -1.31
N ILE A 63 5.51 10.83 -1.49
CA ILE A 63 4.08 10.93 -1.10
C ILE A 63 3.23 9.93 -1.88
N ILE A 64 3.45 9.80 -3.19
CA ILE A 64 2.71 8.85 -4.04
C ILE A 64 2.97 7.41 -3.57
N VAL A 65 4.23 7.03 -3.33
CA VAL A 65 4.58 5.70 -2.84
C VAL A 65 3.92 5.42 -1.49
N ALA A 66 4.00 6.37 -0.55
CA ALA A 66 3.39 6.26 0.77
C ALA A 66 1.87 6.11 0.67
N PHE A 67 1.22 6.89 -0.20
CA PHE A 67 -0.21 6.83 -0.44
C PHE A 67 -0.64 5.49 -1.07
N ALA A 68 0.12 4.99 -2.05
CA ALA A 68 -0.15 3.70 -2.68
C ALA A 68 -0.02 2.55 -1.67
N LEU A 69 1.06 2.52 -0.87
CA LEU A 69 1.22 1.52 0.19
C LEU A 69 0.10 1.60 1.24
N PHE A 70 -0.32 2.81 1.62
CA PHE A 70 -1.45 3.02 2.51
C PHE A 70 -2.75 2.42 1.95
N LEU A 71 -3.06 2.65 0.67
CA LEU A 71 -4.24 2.06 0.03
C LEU A 71 -4.18 0.53 0.02
N ILE A 72 -3.03 -0.06 -0.30
CA ILE A 72 -2.86 -1.52 -0.31
C ILE A 72 -3.10 -2.10 1.09
N ILE A 73 -2.45 -1.55 2.11
CA ILE A 73 -2.60 -2.00 3.51
C ILE A 73 -4.07 -1.86 3.95
N ARG A 74 -4.72 -0.75 3.60
CA ARG A 74 -6.13 -0.51 3.92
C ARG A 74 -7.05 -1.55 3.27
N VAL A 75 -6.82 -1.92 2.01
CA VAL A 75 -7.61 -2.94 1.31
C VAL A 75 -7.40 -4.30 1.95
N VAL A 76 -6.15 -4.70 2.22
CA VAL A 76 -5.84 -5.97 2.89
C VAL A 76 -6.49 -6.05 4.27
N ASN A 77 -6.38 -4.99 5.08
CA ASN A 77 -7.00 -4.94 6.39
C ASN A 77 -8.53 -5.00 6.31
N LYS A 78 -9.14 -4.38 5.30
CA LYS A 78 -10.59 -4.44 5.07
C LYS A 78 -11.06 -5.86 4.69
N ILE A 79 -10.31 -6.56 3.84
CA ILE A 79 -10.64 -7.94 3.44
C ILE A 79 -10.51 -8.88 4.64
N LYS A 80 -9.40 -8.78 5.39
CA LYS A 80 -9.20 -9.60 6.60
C LYS A 80 -10.27 -9.34 7.66
N ALA A 81 -10.63 -8.08 7.88
CA ALA A 81 -11.72 -7.73 8.80
C ALA A 81 -13.06 -8.32 8.33
N GLN A 82 -13.29 -8.45 7.02
CA GLN A 82 -14.52 -9.05 6.50
C GLN A 82 -14.54 -10.58 6.61
N GLU A 83 -13.37 -11.24 6.55
CA GLU A 83 -13.25 -12.68 6.83
C GLU A 83 -13.51 -13.02 8.30
N GLU A 84 -13.14 -12.15 9.24
CA GLU A 84 -13.46 -12.33 10.67
C GLU A 84 -14.95 -12.14 10.99
N ILE A 85 -15.72 -11.49 10.11
CA ILE A 85 -17.16 -11.23 10.28
C ILE A 85 -18.02 -12.31 9.61
N LEU A 86 -17.44 -13.19 8.78
CA LEU A 86 -18.13 -14.42 8.39
C LEU A 86 -18.32 -15.21 9.68
N PRO A 87 -19.55 -15.35 10.21
CA PRO A 87 -19.75 -16.10 11.43
C PRO A 87 -19.28 -17.52 11.10
N SER A 88 -18.19 -17.96 11.73
CA SER A 88 -17.84 -19.37 11.74
C SER A 88 -19.13 -20.10 12.05
N GLU A 89 -19.61 -20.95 11.13
CA GLU A 89 -20.82 -21.74 11.34
C GLU A 89 -20.84 -22.21 12.79
N PRO A 90 -21.94 -22.04 13.53
CA PRO A 90 -21.94 -22.21 14.98
C PRO A 90 -21.26 -23.53 15.31
N THR A 91 -20.04 -23.49 15.87
CA THR A 91 -19.25 -24.71 16.07
C THR A 91 -19.78 -25.49 17.28
N THR A 92 -20.67 -24.87 18.04
CA THR A 92 -21.21 -25.34 19.31
C THR A 92 -22.73 -25.44 19.28
N LYS A 93 -23.26 -26.53 19.85
CA LYS A 93 -24.68 -26.74 20.21
C LYS A 93 -24.80 -26.83 21.73
N ASP A 94 -26.00 -26.61 22.25
CA ASP A 94 -26.29 -26.82 23.67
C ASP A 94 -26.63 -28.29 23.95
N CYS A 95 -26.06 -28.83 25.02
CA CYS A 95 -26.40 -30.18 25.48
C CYS A 95 -27.82 -30.19 26.08
N PRO A 96 -28.75 -31.06 25.62
CA PRO A 96 -30.12 -31.11 26.14
C PRO A 96 -30.22 -31.58 27.60
N TYR A 97 -29.17 -32.20 28.15
CA TYR A 97 -29.17 -32.74 29.51
C TYR A 97 -28.56 -31.78 30.54
N CYS A 98 -27.46 -31.11 30.21
CA CYS A 98 -26.71 -30.28 31.16
C CYS A 98 -26.52 -28.83 30.72
N LEU A 99 -27.06 -28.43 29.55
CA LEU A 99 -27.03 -27.08 29.00
C LEU A 99 -25.62 -26.49 28.79
N SER A 100 -24.58 -27.32 28.84
CA SER A 100 -23.21 -26.91 28.50
C SER A 100 -23.03 -26.79 26.98
N HIS A 101 -22.29 -25.77 26.52
CA HIS A 101 -21.88 -25.64 25.12
C HIS A 101 -20.91 -26.76 24.72
N ILE A 102 -21.26 -27.51 23.67
CA ILE A 102 -20.50 -28.66 23.17
C ILE A 102 -20.34 -28.60 21.64
N PRO A 103 -19.32 -29.23 21.04
CA PRO A 103 -19.19 -29.28 19.58
C PRO A 103 -20.41 -29.91 18.89
N ILE A 104 -20.84 -29.38 17.74
CA ILE A 104 -22.02 -29.92 17.01
C ILE A 104 -21.90 -31.42 16.73
N LYS A 105 -20.69 -31.89 16.37
CA LYS A 105 -20.40 -33.29 16.03
C LYS A 105 -20.17 -34.20 17.25
N ALA A 106 -20.32 -33.68 18.47
CA ALA A 106 -20.12 -34.49 19.68
C ALA A 106 -21.20 -35.56 19.80
N THR A 107 -20.79 -36.83 19.84
CA THR A 107 -21.62 -38.01 20.13
C THR A 107 -21.80 -38.23 21.63
N ARG A 108 -20.92 -37.64 22.46
CA ARG A 108 -20.97 -37.71 23.92
C ARG A 108 -20.60 -36.36 24.54
N CYS A 109 -21.36 -35.94 25.54
CA CYS A 109 -21.11 -34.67 26.23
C CYS A 109 -19.87 -34.76 27.14
N SER A 110 -18.96 -33.78 27.07
CA SER A 110 -17.76 -33.72 27.92
C SER A 110 -18.06 -33.38 29.39
N HIS A 111 -19.16 -32.66 29.65
CA HIS A 111 -19.50 -32.18 30.99
C HIS A 111 -20.30 -33.20 31.80
N CYS A 112 -21.38 -33.75 31.23
CA CYS A 112 -22.24 -34.71 31.92
C CYS A 112 -22.08 -36.16 31.45
N THR A 113 -21.20 -36.44 30.48
CA THR A 113 -20.95 -37.78 29.93
C THR A 113 -22.16 -38.50 29.31
N SER A 114 -23.29 -37.80 29.11
CA SER A 114 -24.48 -38.31 28.42
C SER A 114 -24.19 -38.59 26.95
N GLU A 115 -24.82 -39.64 26.43
CA GLU A 115 -24.82 -39.96 25.00
C GLU A 115 -25.84 -39.07 24.27
N LEU A 116 -25.43 -38.49 23.14
CA LEU A 116 -26.23 -37.55 22.36
C LEU A 116 -26.61 -38.21 21.04
N VAL A 117 -27.90 -38.26 20.76
CA VAL A 117 -28.39 -38.68 19.45
C VAL A 117 -28.06 -37.56 18.47
N VAL A 118 -27.15 -37.83 17.55
CA VAL A 118 -26.79 -36.90 16.47
C VAL A 118 -27.82 -37.12 15.37
N GLU A 119 -28.85 -36.28 15.30
CA GLU A 119 -29.66 -36.12 14.09
C GLU A 119 -28.95 -35.20 13.08
#